data_AF-A0A2A2W8M8-F1
#
_entry.id   AF-A0A2A2W8M8-F1
#
_cell.length_a   1.000
_cell.length_b   1.000
_cell.length_c   1.000
_cell.angle_alpha   90.00
_cell.angle_beta   90.00
_cell.angle_gamma   90.00
#
_symmetry.space_group_name_H-M   'P 1'
#
loop_
_entity.id
_entity.type
_entity.pdbx_description
1 polymer ?
#
loop_
_entity_poly.entity_id
_entity_poly.type
_entity_poly.pdbx_seq_one_letter_code
_entity_poly.pdbx_strand_id
1 'polypeptide(L)'
;MSDSLLPLRRLMQTLTERAQTRPEGSYTTKLMAGGTGKIGEKILEEARELIEAADEPGEAGREHFLYEAGDLIYHTLVMLAYRGVDLDEVAAELGRREGTSGLVEKANRSQPKTDE
;
A
#
# COMPACT_ATOMS: atom_id res chain seq x y z
N MET A 1 -0.02 -0.79 -23.10
CA MET A 1 -0.35 -0.53 -21.68
C MET A 1 0.70 0.44 -21.16
N SER A 2 0.31 1.48 -20.43
CA SER A 2 1.27 2.47 -19.91
C SER A 2 2.33 1.80 -19.04
N ASP A 3 3.59 2.09 -19.31
CA ASP A 3 4.75 1.57 -18.56
C ASP A 3 4.91 2.23 -17.18
N SER A 4 3.98 3.13 -16.81
CA SER A 4 3.99 3.92 -15.57
C SER A 4 3.94 3.08 -14.28
N LEU A 5 3.51 1.81 -14.36
CA LEU A 5 3.47 0.89 -13.20
C LEU A 5 4.70 -0.02 -13.10
N LEU A 6 5.61 0.02 -14.08
CA LEU A 6 6.84 -0.78 -14.06
C LEU A 6 7.71 -0.53 -12.80
N PRO A 7 7.85 0.71 -12.28
CA PRO A 7 8.57 0.95 -11.04
C PRO A 7 7.99 0.18 -9.84
N LEU A 8 6.66 0.08 -9.72
CA LEU A 8 6.01 -0.63 -8.63
C LEU A 8 6.28 -2.14 -8.71
N ARG A 9 6.21 -2.73 -9.91
CA ARG A 9 6.52 -4.15 -10.13
C ARG A 9 7.98 -4.47 -9.77
N ARG A 10 8.93 -3.65 -10.23
CA ARG A 10 10.36 -3.82 -9.93
C ARG A 10 10.64 -3.67 -8.43
N LEU A 11 10.00 -2.70 -7.79
CA LEU A 11 10.11 -2.48 -6.35
C LEU A 11 9.58 -3.70 -5.59
N MET A 12 8.39 -4.20 -5.93
CA MET A 12 7.80 -5.37 -5.27
C MET A 12 8.69 -6.61 -5.41
N GLN A 13 9.26 -6.85 -6.59
CA GLN A 13 10.24 -7.93 -6.79
C GLN A 13 11.45 -7.76 -5.85
N THR A 14 12.03 -6.57 -5.81
CA THR A 14 13.18 -6.27 -4.93
C THR A 14 12.85 -6.48 -3.46
N LEU A 15 11.65 -6.07 -3.02
CA LEU A 15 11.20 -6.21 -1.64
C LEU A 15 10.96 -7.69 -1.28
N THR A 16 10.40 -8.48 -2.20
CA THR A 16 10.20 -9.92 -2.02
C THR A 16 11.54 -10.64 -1.89
N GLU A 17 12.51 -10.32 -2.75
CA GLU A 17 13.87 -10.88 -2.65
C GLU A 17 14.54 -10.50 -1.31
N ARG A 18 14.38 -9.25 -0.86
CA ARG A 18 14.92 -8.80 0.45
C ARG A 18 14.23 -9.46 1.64
N ALA A 19 12.93 -9.74 1.54
CA ALA A 19 12.20 -10.45 2.58
C ALA A 19 12.77 -11.85 2.83
N GLN A 20 13.32 -12.49 1.79
CA GLN A 20 13.97 -13.80 1.85
C GLN A 20 15.45 -13.71 2.25
N THR A 21 16.20 -12.83 1.60
CA THR A 21 17.67 -12.79 1.70
C THR A 21 18.20 -11.97 2.86
N ARG A 22 17.41 -11.02 3.38
CA ARG A 22 17.73 -10.17 4.53
C ARG A 22 19.16 -9.58 4.48
N PRO A 23 19.54 -8.87 3.39
CA PRO A 23 20.88 -8.32 3.24
C PRO A 23 21.18 -7.32 4.36
N GLU A 24 22.39 -7.41 4.93
CA GLU A 24 22.84 -6.50 5.97
C GLU A 24 22.92 -5.05 5.48
N GLY A 25 22.73 -4.10 6.39
CA GLY A 25 22.80 -2.65 6.09
C GLY A 25 21.60 -2.06 5.33
N SER A 26 20.73 -2.88 4.72
CA SER A 26 19.53 -2.39 4.02
C SER A 26 18.50 -1.82 5.00
N TYR A 27 17.96 -0.63 4.68
CA TYR A 27 16.85 -0.03 5.42
C TYR A 27 15.62 -0.96 5.47
N THR A 28 15.28 -1.59 4.35
CA THR A 28 14.19 -2.56 4.27
C THR A 28 14.40 -3.74 5.23
N THR A 29 15.64 -4.26 5.32
CA THR A 29 15.96 -5.35 6.26
C THR A 29 15.73 -4.92 7.70
N LYS A 30 16.09 -3.68 8.07
CA LYS A 30 15.84 -3.14 9.42
C LYS A 30 14.35 -3.04 9.73
N LEU A 31 13.55 -2.53 8.80
CA LEU A 31 12.09 -2.49 8.95
C LEU A 31 11.51 -3.89 9.15
N MET A 32 11.86 -4.81 8.26
CA MET A 32 11.34 -6.17 8.32
C MET A 32 11.88 -6.98 9.51
N ALA A 33 13.02 -6.61 10.10
CA ALA A 33 13.52 -7.17 11.36
C ALA A 33 12.68 -6.69 12.55
N GLY A 34 12.19 -5.44 12.51
CA GLY A 34 11.20 -4.91 13.46
C GLY A 34 9.77 -5.43 13.24
N GLY A 35 9.54 -6.19 12.16
CA GLY A 35 8.27 -6.84 11.84
C GLY A 35 7.09 -5.88 11.66
N THR A 36 5.87 -6.42 11.84
CA THR A 36 4.62 -5.66 11.64
C THR A 36 4.57 -4.36 12.44
N GLY A 37 5.12 -4.35 13.67
CA GLY A 37 5.10 -3.16 14.53
C GLY A 37 5.89 -2.00 13.90
N LYS A 38 7.15 -2.24 13.54
CA LYS A 38 8.01 -1.20 12.98
C LYS A 38 7.56 -0.73 11.60
N ILE A 39 7.10 -1.66 10.75
CA ILE A 39 6.57 -1.29 9.43
C ILE A 39 5.26 -0.51 9.58
N GLY A 40 4.39 -0.92 10.50
CA GLY A 40 3.12 -0.26 10.78
C GLY A 40 3.28 1.16 11.32
N GLU A 41 4.28 1.41 12.17
CA GLU A 41 4.62 2.77 12.62
C GLU A 41 4.89 3.70 11.43
N LYS A 42 5.70 3.26 10.46
CA LYS A 42 5.99 4.03 9.25
C LYS A 42 4.74 4.25 8.40
N ILE A 43 3.92 3.23 8.18
CA ILE A 43 2.65 3.39 7.44
C ILE A 43 1.75 4.45 8.11
N LEU A 44 1.67 4.47 9.44
CA LEU A 44 0.87 5.46 10.17
C LEU A 44 1.47 6.87 10.11
N GLU A 45 2.79 6.99 10.02
CA GLU A 45 3.52 8.24 9.83
C GLU A 45 3.22 8.81 8.44
N GLU A 46 3.52 8.05 7.38
CA GLU A 46 3.32 8.50 5.99
C GLU A 46 1.85 8.77 5.68
N ALA A 47 0.92 7.99 6.26
CA ALA A 47 -0.51 8.24 6.07
C ALA A 47 -0.96 9.57 6.67
N ARG A 48 -0.33 10.01 7.77
CA ARG A 48 -0.59 11.33 8.36
C ARG A 48 0.04 12.42 7.51
N GLU A 49 1.31 12.27 7.16
CA GLU A 49 2.06 13.24 6.37
C GLU A 49 1.42 13.46 4.99
N LEU A 50 0.93 12.39 4.35
CA LEU A 50 0.15 12.49 3.12
C LEU A 50 -1.10 13.37 3.26
N ILE A 51 -1.84 13.23 4.37
CA ILE A 51 -3.05 14.03 4.63
C ILE A 51 -2.67 15.49 4.88
N GLU A 52 -1.63 15.74 5.67
CA GLU A 52 -1.14 17.10 5.96
C GLU A 52 -0.65 17.78 4.67
N ALA A 53 0.14 17.08 3.85
CA ALA A 53 0.64 17.59 2.57
C ALA A 53 -0.49 17.85 1.55
N ALA A 54 -1.64 17.15 1.66
CA ALA A 54 -2.79 17.39 0.77
C ALA A 54 -3.46 18.75 0.99
N ASP A 55 -3.33 19.33 2.19
CA ASP A 55 -3.86 20.66 2.54
C ASP A 55 -2.89 21.79 2.18
N GLU A 56 -1.65 21.47 1.78
CA GLU A 56 -0.65 22.47 1.43
C GLU A 56 -0.91 23.11 0.05
N PRO A 57 -0.95 24.46 -0.04
CA PRO A 57 -1.24 25.14 -1.29
C PRO A 57 0.00 25.26 -2.19
N GLY A 58 -0.25 25.40 -3.49
CA GLY A 58 0.77 25.74 -4.48
C GLY A 58 1.60 24.55 -4.96
N GLU A 59 2.62 24.84 -5.76
CA GLU A 59 3.45 23.83 -6.41
C GLU A 59 4.29 23.01 -5.42
N ALA A 60 4.83 23.67 -4.39
CA ALA A 60 5.57 23.01 -3.31
C ALA A 60 4.69 21.99 -2.56
N GLY A 61 3.45 22.34 -2.22
CA GLY A 61 2.52 21.41 -1.57
C GLY A 61 2.17 20.22 -2.46
N ARG A 62 2.02 20.45 -3.78
CA ARG A 62 1.82 19.36 -4.74
C ARG A 62 3.00 18.39 -4.80
N GLU A 63 4.23 18.90 -4.78
CA GLU A 63 5.44 18.07 -4.77
C GLU A 63 5.57 17.26 -3.48
N HIS A 64 5.31 17.89 -2.34
CA HIS A 64 5.29 17.24 -1.04
C HIS A 64 4.22 16.13 -0.99
N PHE A 65 3.00 16.41 -1.43
CA PHE A 65 1.94 15.40 -1.51
C PHE A 65 2.32 14.19 -2.39
N LEU A 66 3.00 14.42 -3.53
CA LEU A 66 3.48 13.34 -4.38
C LEU A 66 4.57 12.51 -3.69
N TYR A 67 5.46 13.16 -2.94
CA TYR A 67 6.52 12.50 -2.18
C TYR A 67 5.93 11.57 -1.11
N GLU A 68 5.02 12.08 -0.28
CA GLU A 68 4.35 11.31 0.79
C GLU A 68 3.50 10.16 0.24
N ALA A 69 2.85 10.37 -0.93
CA ALA A 69 2.12 9.30 -1.59
C ALA A 69 3.06 8.17 -2.02
N GLY A 70 4.26 8.52 -2.48
CA GLY A 70 5.32 7.57 -2.81
C GLY A 70 5.78 6.79 -1.59
N ASP A 71 6.00 7.44 -0.45
CA ASP A 71 6.52 6.78 0.75
C ASP A 71 5.47 5.88 1.42
N LEU A 72 4.21 6.33 1.47
CA LEU A 72 3.10 5.49 1.91
C LEU A 72 2.97 4.21 1.06
N ILE A 73 3.08 4.35 -0.27
CA ILE A 73 3.06 3.19 -1.19
C ILE A 73 4.27 2.30 -0.91
N TYR A 74 5.47 2.85 -0.79
CA TYR A 74 6.69 2.08 -0.48
C TYR A 74 6.52 1.25 0.81
N HIS A 75 6.12 1.89 1.90
CA HIS A 75 5.95 1.22 3.19
C HIS A 75 4.83 0.18 3.19
N THR A 76 3.77 0.42 2.42
CA THR A 76 2.72 -0.58 2.17
C THR A 76 3.28 -1.80 1.42
N LEU A 77 4.06 -1.60 0.35
CA LEU A 77 4.70 -2.71 -0.38
C LEU A 77 5.69 -3.50 0.50
N VAL A 78 6.40 -2.83 1.41
CA VAL A 78 7.27 -3.49 2.40
C VAL A 78 6.45 -4.42 3.31
N MET A 79 5.28 -3.96 3.78
CA MET A 79 4.37 -4.79 4.58
C MET A 79 3.85 -5.98 3.78
N LEU A 80 3.44 -5.79 2.52
CA LEU A 80 2.97 -6.88 1.66
C LEU A 80 4.06 -7.94 1.47
N ALA A 81 5.28 -7.53 1.10
CA ALA A 81 6.42 -8.44 0.95
C ALA A 81 6.76 -9.17 2.25
N TYR A 82 6.71 -8.47 3.40
CA TYR A 82 6.91 -9.09 4.71
C TYR A 82 5.85 -10.13 5.06
N ARG A 83 4.61 -9.93 4.59
CA ARG A 83 3.48 -10.85 4.78
C ARG A 83 3.35 -11.91 3.69
N GLY A 84 4.21 -11.88 2.68
CA GLY A 84 4.18 -12.82 1.55
C GLY A 84 3.01 -12.62 0.61
N VAL A 85 2.54 -11.38 0.46
CA VAL A 85 1.45 -10.99 -0.46
C VAL A 85 2.04 -10.27 -1.67
N ASP A 86 1.66 -10.67 -2.88
CA ASP A 86 2.12 -10.04 -4.13
C ASP A 86 1.15 -8.94 -4.64
N LEU A 87 1.68 -8.05 -5.48
CA LEU A 87 0.92 -7.00 -6.16
C LEU A 87 -0.24 -7.54 -7.00
N ASP A 88 -0.08 -8.71 -7.62
CA ASP A 88 -1.15 -9.32 -8.42
C ASP A 88 -2.35 -9.75 -7.55
N GLU A 89 -2.11 -10.17 -6.30
CA GLU A 89 -3.18 -10.47 -5.34
C GLU A 89 -3.94 -9.20 -4.92
N VAL A 90 -3.22 -8.10 -4.68
CA VAL A 90 -3.83 -6.80 -4.39
C VAL A 90 -4.61 -6.28 -5.59
N ALA A 91 -4.07 -6.42 -6.80
CA ALA A 91 -4.75 -6.03 -8.03
C ALA A 91 -6.04 -6.83 -8.25
N ALA A 92 -6.02 -8.14 -7.97
CA ALA A 92 -7.23 -8.97 -8.03
C ALA A 92 -8.29 -8.51 -7.03
N GLU A 93 -7.90 -8.17 -5.80
CA GLU A 93 -8.81 -7.64 -4.79
C GLU A 93 -9.39 -6.26 -5.19
N LEU A 94 -8.59 -5.38 -5.78
CA LEU A 94 -9.07 -4.10 -6.30
C LEU A 94 -10.04 -4.31 -7.48
N GLY A 95 -9.72 -5.21 -8.42
CA GLY A 95 -10.61 -5.55 -9.52
C GLY A 95 -11.96 -6.13 -9.06
N ARG A 96 -11.98 -6.92 -7.98
CA ARG A 96 -13.21 -7.38 -7.33
C ARG A 96 -14.08 -6.22 -6.83
N ARG A 97 -13.45 -5.16 -6.30
CA ARG A 97 -14.13 -3.94 -5.81
C ARG A 97 -14.60 -3.04 -6.95
N GLU A 98 -13.86 -2.95 -8.05
CA GLU A 98 -14.29 -2.19 -9.23
C GLU A 98 -15.61 -2.72 -9.82
N GLY A 99 -15.78 -4.05 -9.83
CA GLY A 99 -17.00 -4.72 -10.30
C GLY A 99 -18.19 -4.61 -9.34
N THR A 100 -17.97 -4.16 -8.09
CA THR A 100 -19.00 -4.09 -7.05
C THR A 100 -19.00 -2.68 -6.49
N SER A 101 -19.79 -1.76 -7.06
CA SER A 101 -19.84 -0.40 -6.53
C SER A 101 -20.16 -0.45 -5.03
N GLY A 102 -19.49 0.36 -4.21
CA GLY A 102 -19.70 0.37 -2.75
C GLY A 102 -21.16 0.66 -2.33
N LEU A 103 -21.98 1.15 -3.26
CA LEU A 103 -23.44 1.30 -3.09
C LEU A 103 -24.17 -0.05 -3.14
N VAL A 104 -23.73 -0.97 -4.01
CA VAL A 104 -24.30 -2.33 -4.16
C VAL A 104 -23.96 -3.19 -2.94
N GLU A 105 -22.72 -3.13 -2.45
CA GLU A 105 -22.34 -3.85 -1.22
C GLU A 105 -23.10 -3.34 0.01
N LYS A 106 -23.31 -2.02 0.10
CA LYS A 106 -24.08 -1.40 1.20
C LYS A 106 -25.57 -1.76 1.12
N ALA A 107 -26.13 -1.83 -0.09
CA ALA A 107 -27.51 -2.28 -0.32
C ALA A 107 -27.71 -3.77 0.05
N ASN A 108 -26.76 -4.64 -0.29
CA ASN A 108 -26.81 -6.07 0.05
C ASN A 108 -26.59 -6.33 1.55
N ARG A 109 -25.87 -5.47 2.27
CA ARG A 109 -25.72 -5.56 3.73
C ARG A 109 -27.00 -5.16 4.48
N SER A 110 -27.87 -4.37 3.87
CA SER A 110 -29.13 -3.90 4.45
C SER A 110 -30.33 -4.82 4.20
N GLN A 111 -30.20 -5.87 3.39
CA GLN A 111 -31.27 -6.86 3.28
C GLN A 111 -31.20 -7.82 4.47
N PRO A 112 -32.30 -7.99 5.24
CA PRO A 112 -32.33 -8.99 6.30
C PRO A 112 -32.18 -10.36 5.64
N LYS A 113 -31.36 -11.23 6.23
CA LYS A 113 -31.36 -12.65 5.87
C LYS A 113 -32.79 -13.15 6.08
N THR A 114 -33.48 -13.47 4.99
CA THR A 114 -34.67 -14.30 5.06
C THR A 114 -34.18 -15.70 5.36
N ASP A 115 -34.24 -16.07 6.63
CA ASP A 115 -34.08 -17.46 7.05
C ASP A 115 -35.27 -18.26 6.48
N GLU A 116 -34.98 -19.19 5.57
CA GLU A 116 -35.85 -20.34 5.22
C GLU A 116 -35.31 -21.61 5.88
#